data_AF-A0A972LA99-F1
#
_entry.id   AF-A0A972LA99-F1
#
_cell.length_a   1.000
_cell.length_b   1.000
_cell.length_c   1.000
_cell.angle_alpha   90.00
_cell.angle_beta   90.00
_cell.angle_gamma   90.00
#
_symmetry.space_group_name_H-M   'P 1'
#
loop_
_entity.id
_entity.type
_entity.pdbx_description
1 polymer ?
#
loop_
_entity_poly.entity_id
_entity_poly.type
_entity_poly.pdbx_seq_one_letter_code
_entity_poly.pdbx_strand_id
1 'polypeptide(L)'
;MGQIAQARMGSFLAVLKTFGEQPSPGLMSFPRPGITLALDFQNSDQNSGSNTFKLLDKLDEIVCANGGAVYPAKDARMSAQSFRHYFPQIEQFKRYVDPNFCSDLWRRVGGTEKP
;
A
#
# COMPACT_ATOMS: atom_id res chain seq x y z
N MET A 1 5.40 -15.14 3.83
CA MET A 1 4.57 -16.05 4.65
C MET A 1 5.08 -16.24 6.07
N GLY A 2 6.38 -16.43 6.32
CA GLY A 2 6.92 -16.65 7.67
C GLY A 2 6.56 -15.57 8.71
N GLN A 3 6.58 -14.29 8.33
CA GLN A 3 6.20 -13.18 9.24
C GLN A 3 4.72 -13.24 9.68
N ILE A 4 3.81 -13.62 8.78
CA ILE A 4 2.37 -13.74 9.07
C ILE A 4 2.13 -14.93 10.02
N ALA A 5 2.75 -16.07 9.72
CA ALA A 5 2.66 -17.26 10.57
C ALA A 5 3.24 -17.00 11.98
N GLN A 6 4.35 -16.27 12.07
CA GLN A 6 4.96 -15.86 13.35
C GLN A 6 4.11 -14.89 14.14
N ALA A 7 3.39 -13.97 13.47
CA ALA A 7 2.46 -13.05 14.12
C ALA A 7 1.21 -13.77 14.68
N ARG A 8 1.00 -15.05 14.34
CA ARG A 8 -0.20 -15.85 14.69
C ARG A 8 -1.51 -15.18 14.27
N MET A 9 -1.45 -14.29 13.28
CA MET A 9 -2.61 -13.64 12.69
C MET A 9 -3.01 -14.42 11.45
N GLY A 10 -3.92 -15.37 11.64
CA GLY A 10 -4.52 -16.09 10.52
C GLY A 10 -5.36 -15.15 9.66
N SER A 11 -5.23 -15.30 8.33
CA SER A 11 -6.12 -14.64 7.39
C SER A 11 -7.12 -15.66 6.86
N PHE A 12 -8.39 -15.50 7.25
CA PHE A 12 -9.45 -16.44 6.86
C PHE A 12 -9.84 -16.28 5.38
N LEU A 13 -9.65 -15.07 4.83
CA LEU A 13 -9.85 -14.75 3.43
C LEU A 13 -8.51 -14.31 2.83
N ALA A 14 -7.94 -15.16 1.98
CA ALA A 14 -6.72 -14.87 1.24
C ALA A 14 -6.99 -14.98 -0.26
N VAL A 15 -6.65 -13.94 -1.02
CA VAL A 15 -6.75 -13.94 -2.48
C VAL A 15 -5.36 -13.83 -3.07
N LEU A 16 -4.99 -14.82 -3.88
CA LEU A 16 -3.76 -14.85 -4.66
C LEU A 16 -4.13 -14.80 -6.14
N LYS A 17 -3.55 -13.85 -6.87
CA LYS A 17 -3.70 -13.79 -8.32
C LYS A 17 -2.42 -13.28 -8.97
N THR A 18 -2.22 -13.66 -10.23
CA THR A 18 -1.15 -13.15 -11.08
C THR A 18 -1.71 -12.06 -11.98
N PHE A 19 -1.07 -10.89 -12.00
CA PHE A 19 -1.35 -9.85 -12.98
C PHE A 19 -0.67 -10.16 -14.31
N GLY A 20 -1.33 -9.79 -15.41
CA GLY A 20 -0.77 -9.90 -16.75
C GLY A 20 0.36 -8.91 -17.01
N GLU A 21 0.97 -9.03 -18.17
CA GLU A 21 2.14 -8.23 -18.56
C GLU A 21 1.80 -6.86 -19.15
N GLN A 22 0.52 -6.64 -19.52
CA GLN A 22 0.10 -5.41 -20.18
C GLN A 22 0.29 -4.20 -19.24
N PRO A 23 1.14 -3.23 -19.60
CA PRO A 23 1.32 -2.03 -18.81
C PRO A 23 0.05 -1.17 -18.88
N SER A 24 -0.35 -0.64 -17.73
CA SER A 24 -1.45 0.33 -17.64
C SER A 24 -0.97 1.71 -18.09
N PRO A 25 -1.78 2.48 -18.85
CA PRO A 25 -1.42 3.85 -19.22
C PRO A 25 -1.55 4.84 -18.06
N GLY A 26 -2.16 4.45 -16.93
CA GLY A 26 -2.37 5.32 -15.78
C GLY A 26 -1.08 5.53 -14.97
N LEU A 27 -0.70 6.80 -14.74
CA LEU A 27 0.53 7.14 -14.01
C LEU A 27 0.58 6.55 -12.59
N MET A 28 -0.57 6.45 -11.93
CA MET A 28 -0.72 5.92 -10.56
C MET A 28 -1.31 4.51 -10.54
N SER A 29 -1.11 3.73 -11.61
CA SER A 29 -1.70 2.39 -11.69
C SER A 29 -1.07 1.41 -10.69
N PHE A 30 -1.93 0.68 -9.97
CA PHE A 30 -1.48 -0.34 -9.02
C PHE A 30 -1.05 -1.65 -9.71
N PRO A 31 -1.86 -2.24 -10.62
CA PRO A 31 -1.49 -3.48 -11.30
C PRO A 31 -0.15 -3.37 -12.02
N ARG A 32 0.70 -4.38 -11.79
CA ARG A 32 2.03 -4.53 -12.38
C ARG A 32 2.31 -6.02 -12.56
N PRO A 33 3.15 -6.42 -13.54
CA PRO A 33 3.45 -7.82 -13.77
C PRO A 33 3.95 -8.49 -12.48
N GLY A 34 3.42 -9.68 -12.18
CA GLY A 34 3.77 -10.42 -10.97
C GLY A 34 2.56 -10.85 -10.14
N ILE A 35 2.82 -11.20 -8.89
CA ILE A 35 1.83 -11.78 -7.98
C ILE A 35 1.28 -10.68 -7.06
N THR A 36 -0.04 -10.66 -6.87
CA THR A 36 -0.67 -9.89 -5.81
C THR A 36 -1.34 -10.82 -4.80
N LEU A 37 -1.23 -10.43 -3.54
CA LEU A 37 -1.79 -11.13 -2.40
C LEU A 37 -2.63 -10.14 -1.58
N ALA A 38 -3.89 -10.46 -1.36
CA ALA A 38 -4.76 -9.76 -0.42
C ALA A 38 -5.06 -10.66 0.77
N LEU A 39 -4.90 -10.13 1.98
CA LEU A 39 -5.08 -10.83 3.23
C LEU A 39 -5.91 -9.95 4.16
N ASP A 40 -6.94 -10.55 4.76
CA ASP A 40 -7.72 -9.91 5.82
C ASP A 40 -7.20 -10.35 7.19
N PHE A 41 -6.89 -9.38 8.05
CA PHE A 41 -6.47 -9.63 9.44
C PHE A 41 -7.51 -9.08 10.39
N GLN A 42 -7.81 -9.82 11.47
CA GLN A 42 -8.60 -9.25 12.56
C GLN A 42 -7.82 -8.09 13.19
N ASN A 43 -8.47 -6.93 13.31
CA ASN A 43 -7.85 -5.77 13.93
C ASN A 43 -7.73 -5.99 15.46
N SER A 44 -6.55 -6.40 15.91
CA SER A 44 -6.19 -6.51 17.32
C SER A 44 -5.25 -5.38 17.75
N ASP A 45 -5.58 -4.78 18.90
CA ASP A 45 -4.74 -3.79 19.58
C ASP A 45 -3.68 -4.46 20.49
N GLN A 46 -2.83 -3.63 21.10
CA GLN A 46 -1.69 -4.08 21.90
C GLN A 46 -2.06 -4.97 23.09
N ASN A 47 -3.31 -4.99 23.53
CA ASN A 47 -3.73 -5.72 24.73
C ASN A 47 -3.95 -7.23 24.46
N SER A 48 -3.98 -7.67 23.21
CA SER A 48 -4.25 -9.08 22.83
C SER A 48 -3.01 -9.87 22.38
N GLY A 49 -1.80 -9.38 22.63
CA GLY A 49 -0.54 -10.09 22.31
C GLY A 49 -0.15 -10.14 20.82
N SER A 50 -1.01 -9.66 19.92
CA SER A 50 -0.73 -9.43 18.50
C SER A 50 -1.06 -7.98 18.15
N ASN A 51 -0.15 -7.27 17.47
CA ASN A 51 -0.38 -5.89 17.05
C ASN A 51 -0.43 -5.84 15.53
N THR A 52 -1.64 -5.62 15.00
CA THR A 52 -1.92 -5.59 13.56
C THR A 52 -1.06 -4.55 12.84
N PHE A 53 -0.91 -3.36 13.41
CA PHE A 53 -0.14 -2.27 12.80
C PHE A 53 1.35 -2.61 12.67
N LYS A 54 1.94 -3.24 13.69
CA LYS A 54 3.33 -3.72 13.61
C LYS A 54 3.53 -4.80 12.55
N LEU A 55 2.55 -5.68 12.35
CA LEU A 55 2.60 -6.65 11.25
C LEU A 55 2.52 -5.94 9.90
N LEU A 56 1.58 -5.01 9.74
CA LEU A 56 1.45 -4.24 8.51
C LEU A 56 2.71 -3.43 8.19
N ASP A 57 3.41 -2.87 9.19
CA ASP A 57 4.70 -2.18 9.01
C ASP A 57 5.75 -3.10 8.37
N LYS A 58 5.90 -4.32 8.93
CA LYS A 58 6.83 -5.32 8.39
C LYS A 58 6.45 -5.80 7.00
N LEU A 59 5.15 -5.91 6.71
CA LEU A 59 4.68 -6.29 5.38
C LEU A 59 4.98 -5.19 4.36
N ASP A 60 4.78 -3.92 4.72
CA ASP A 60 5.15 -2.77 3.88
C ASP A 60 6.66 -2.76 3.59
N GLU A 61 7.51 -3.01 4.59
CA GLU A 61 8.96 -3.14 4.41
C GLU A 61 9.33 -4.23 3.39
N ILE A 62 8.70 -5.41 3.49
CA ILE A 62 8.92 -6.52 2.56
C ILE A 62 8.46 -6.13 1.14
N VAL A 63 7.30 -5.49 1.02
CA VAL A 63 6.76 -5.05 -0.27
C VAL A 63 7.71 -4.04 -0.92
N CYS A 64 8.16 -3.02 -0.18
CA CYS A 64 9.16 -2.06 -0.63
C CYS A 64 10.47 -2.75 -1.06
N ALA A 65 11.01 -3.64 -0.23
CA ALA A 65 12.30 -4.30 -0.50
C ALA A 65 12.29 -5.14 -1.79
N ASN A 66 11.10 -5.57 -2.25
CA ASN A 66 10.93 -6.35 -3.48
C ASN A 66 10.42 -5.51 -4.66
N GLY A 67 10.41 -4.18 -4.56
CA GLY A 67 9.93 -3.29 -5.62
C GLY A 67 8.43 -3.40 -5.89
N GLY A 68 7.66 -3.94 -4.93
CA GLY A 68 6.22 -4.08 -5.00
C GLY A 68 5.48 -2.78 -4.67
N ALA A 69 4.16 -2.88 -4.51
CA ALA A 69 3.35 -1.80 -3.97
C ALA A 69 2.17 -2.30 -3.15
N VAL A 70 1.63 -1.42 -2.33
CA VAL A 70 0.34 -1.56 -1.68
C VAL A 70 -0.72 -0.79 -2.46
N TYR A 71 -1.92 -1.35 -2.57
CA TYR A 71 -3.01 -0.74 -3.32
C TYR A 71 -3.67 0.40 -2.52
N PRO A 72 -3.66 1.67 -2.98
CA PRO A 72 -4.21 2.78 -2.22
C PRO A 72 -5.70 2.65 -1.89
N ALA A 73 -6.48 1.96 -2.74
CA ALA A 73 -7.90 1.72 -2.48
C ALA A 73 -8.16 0.73 -1.32
N LYS A 74 -7.12 0.04 -0.83
CA LYS A 74 -7.17 -0.89 0.29
C LYS A 74 -6.33 -0.43 1.48
N ASP A 75 -5.77 0.77 1.41
CA ASP A 75 -4.88 1.31 2.44
C ASP A 75 -5.52 2.47 3.20
N ALA A 76 -5.26 2.51 4.51
CA ALA A 76 -5.62 3.61 5.39
C ALA A 76 -4.42 4.23 6.13
N ARG A 77 -3.17 3.78 5.90
CA ARG A 77 -1.99 4.11 6.73
C ARG A 77 -0.73 4.48 5.95
N MET A 78 -0.74 4.35 4.62
CA MET A 78 0.44 4.53 3.75
C MET A 78 1.09 5.89 3.96
N SER A 79 2.40 5.88 4.18
CA SER A 79 3.22 7.08 4.30
C SER A 79 3.51 7.71 2.93
N ALA A 80 3.84 9.01 2.91
CA ALA A 80 4.32 9.68 1.70
C ALA A 80 5.59 9.03 1.12
N GLN A 81 6.47 8.51 1.98
CA GLN A 81 7.70 7.84 1.55
C GLN A 81 7.38 6.53 0.82
N SER A 82 6.54 5.68 1.41
CA SER A 82 6.11 4.42 0.78
C SER A 82 5.36 4.70 -0.52
N PHE A 83 4.46 5.69 -0.54
CA PHE A 83 3.74 6.04 -1.76
C PHE A 83 4.68 6.47 -2.90
N ARG A 84 5.69 7.30 -2.62
CA ARG A 84 6.71 7.68 -3.62
C ARG A 84 7.49 6.47 -4.15
N HIS A 85 7.76 5.48 -3.30
CA HIS A 85 8.40 4.23 -3.73
C HIS A 85 7.47 3.38 -4.60
N TYR A 86 6.21 3.25 -4.20
CA TYR A 86 5.19 2.44 -4.90
C TYR A 86 4.76 3.03 -6.24
N PHE A 87 4.77 4.37 -6.35
CA PHE A 87 4.29 5.17 -7.48
C PHE A 87 5.32 6.24 -7.85
N PRO A 88 6.45 5.86 -8.49
CA PRO A 88 7.57 6.78 -8.77
C PRO A 88 7.20 7.91 -9.74
N GLN A 89 6.11 7.77 -10.50
CA GLN A 89 5.61 8.80 -11.42
C GLN A 89 4.80 9.92 -10.73
N ILE A 90 4.75 9.96 -9.39
CA ILE A 90 3.99 10.97 -8.63
C ILE A 90 4.34 12.40 -9.01
N GLU A 91 5.62 12.71 -9.27
CA GLU A 91 6.04 14.08 -9.65
C GLU A 91 5.52 14.48 -11.04
N GLN A 92 5.35 13.52 -11.95
CA GLN A 92 4.66 13.76 -13.22
C GLN A 92 3.15 13.92 -13.00
N PHE A 93 2.55 13.08 -12.15
CA PHE A 93 1.12 13.13 -11.85
C PHE A 93 0.70 14.45 -11.19
N LYS A 94 1.52 14.99 -10.26
CA LYS A 94 1.27 16.26 -9.57
C LYS A 94 1.02 17.44 -10.51
N ARG A 95 1.58 17.43 -11.72
CA ARG A 95 1.36 18.48 -12.73
C ARG A 95 -0.08 18.56 -13.22
N TYR A 96 -0.85 17.50 -13.03
CA TYR A 96 -2.25 17.40 -13.43
C TYR A 96 -3.22 17.49 -12.24
N VAL A 97 -2.71 17.66 -11.02
CA VAL A 97 -3.55 17.77 -9.82
C VAL A 97 -4.11 19.18 -9.73
N ASP A 98 -5.44 19.28 -9.66
CA ASP A 98 -6.11 20.53 -9.36
C ASP A 98 -5.93 20.87 -7.87
N PRO A 99 -5.39 22.06 -7.52
CA PRO A 99 -5.17 22.47 -6.14
C PRO A 99 -6.45 22.55 -5.29
N ASN A 100 -7.63 22.62 -5.92
CA ASN A 100 -8.92 22.63 -5.22
C ASN A 100 -9.42 21.23 -4.84
N PHE A 101 -8.84 20.15 -5.41
CA PHE A 101 -9.23 18.78 -5.09
C PHE A 101 -8.27 18.18 -4.06
N CYS A 102 -8.84 17.69 -2.96
CA CYS A 102 -8.05 17.11 -1.87
C CYS A 102 -8.81 16.02 -1.14
N SER A 103 -8.15 14.89 -0.88
CA SER A 103 -8.64 13.80 -0.05
C SER A 103 -7.68 13.54 1.10
N ASP A 104 -8.13 12.80 2.11
CA ASP A 104 -7.29 12.43 3.28
C ASP A 104 -6.05 11.64 2.84
N LEU A 105 -6.21 10.75 1.86
CA LEU A 105 -5.08 10.07 1.23
C LEU A 105 -4.10 11.08 0.62
N TRP A 106 -4.60 12.02 -0.18
CA TRP A 106 -3.74 13.01 -0.85
C TRP A 106 -2.97 13.88 0.15
N ARG A 107 -3.63 14.35 1.22
CA ARG A 107 -2.98 15.07 2.32
C ARG A 107 -1.84 14.27 2.96
N ARG A 108 -2.00 12.94 3.08
CA ARG A 108 -1.00 12.06 3.68
C ARG A 108 0.18 11.76 2.75
N VAL A 109 -0.07 11.58 1.45
CA VAL A 109 0.95 11.01 0.53
C VAL A 109 1.54 11.99 -0.46
N GLY A 110 0.81 13.05 -0.81
CA GLY A 110 1.16 13.97 -1.90
C GLY A 110 1.17 15.45 -1.52
N GLY A 111 0.43 15.85 -0.48
CA GLY A 111 0.11 17.25 -0.24
C GLY A 111 0.59 17.80 1.10
N THR A 112 1.74 18.45 1.10
CA THR A 112 2.04 19.59 1.98
C THR A 112 2.95 20.59 1.26
N GLU A 113 2.41 21.29 0.27
CA GLU A 113 2.82 22.66 0.00
C GLU A 113 1.53 23.47 -0.16
N LYS A 114 1.13 24.17 0.90
CA LYS A 114 0.35 25.40 0.69
C LYS A 114 1.29 26.36 -0.05
N PRO A 115 0.83 27.12 -1.05
CA PRO A 115 1.55 28.31 -1.48
C PRO A 115 1.78 29.27 -0.31
#